data_AF-A0A1Y5GIW3-F1
#
_entry.id   AF-A0A1Y5GIW3-F1
#
_cell.length_a   1.000
_cell.length_b   1.000
_cell.length_c   1.000
_cell.angle_alpha   90.00
_cell.angle_beta   90.00
_cell.angle_gamma   90.00
#
_symmetry.space_group_name_H-M   'P 1'
#
loop_
_entity.id
_entity.type
_entity.pdbx_description
1 polymer ?
#
loop_
_entity_poly.entity_id
_entity_poly.type
_entity_poly.pdbx_seq_one_letter_code
_entity_poly.pdbx_strand_id
1 'polypeptide(L)'
;MKLYPLASIAIVLGVFVTGCSLEECTEAITTLANCEATSDPTVCDLQSEAVNTAFSLQCTMDKEKSDIFSTQPEDASCSWDWQCNYDSGFLCLSGTCSHLPIDDRCDLPSEEYNSLSGRQKQAALMALHVDSEPTAVNDFNGALLALHRVADFVIPKFGAEKITDSMTQTCDVLPEPSIKQVHALGSLASADWIIEDSQYSGLFEQGSIPALIRFSIANPVLGVSLPSFIPNLEFIPGISIKLLVDGRESGNIVAMDSLAGQGSDRNFFLNPFYNDFSHNAPTSEFPASKARYANNVINHEVMKTVGIRFQETLHLIGDDSTTPFHRPVHSLAEYRGDGSAVVDPNSPDYLVFRATADINDNSTVVDSTTEIDFREKLSAIQNGTPIFDIFAVEDGIENKIGYIKITSVPTPSLWADRQFFVQHTR
;
A
#
# COMPACT_ATOMS: atom_id res chain seq x y z
N MET A 1 -21.05 -14.99 -26.22
CA MET A 1 -20.91 -13.98 -25.15
C MET A 1 -19.56 -14.20 -24.49
N LYS A 2 -18.62 -13.25 -24.62
CA LYS A 2 -17.37 -13.25 -23.86
C LYS A 2 -17.64 -12.50 -22.57
N LEU A 3 -17.94 -13.21 -21.48
CA LEU A 3 -17.90 -12.62 -20.15
C LEU A 3 -16.47 -12.14 -19.90
N TYR A 4 -16.29 -10.87 -19.56
CA TYR A 4 -15.00 -10.33 -19.16
C TYR A 4 -14.50 -11.09 -17.93
N PRO A 5 -13.19 -11.42 -17.83
CA PRO A 5 -12.65 -12.20 -16.72
C PRO A 5 -12.90 -11.56 -15.33
N LEU A 6 -13.02 -10.23 -15.26
CA LEU A 6 -13.35 -9.49 -14.04
C LEU A 6 -14.80 -9.70 -13.57
N ALA A 7 -15.77 -9.77 -14.49
CA ALA A 7 -17.14 -10.12 -14.17
C ALA A 7 -17.16 -11.55 -13.62
N SER A 8 -16.43 -12.48 -14.24
CA SER A 8 -16.33 -13.87 -13.75
C SER A 8 -15.70 -13.98 -12.36
N ILE A 9 -14.74 -13.12 -11.99
CA ILE A 9 -14.16 -13.09 -10.64
C ILE A 9 -15.16 -12.51 -9.63
N ALA A 10 -15.79 -11.37 -9.92
CA ALA A 10 -16.81 -10.78 -9.03
C ALA A 10 -18.04 -11.70 -8.86
N ILE A 11 -18.43 -12.42 -9.91
CA ILE A 11 -19.50 -13.42 -9.92
C ILE A 11 -19.08 -14.67 -9.11
N VAL A 12 -17.85 -15.16 -9.28
CA VAL A 12 -17.30 -16.28 -8.47
C VAL A 12 -17.10 -15.87 -7.00
N LEU A 13 -16.87 -14.60 -6.71
CA LEU A 13 -16.79 -14.10 -5.33
C LEU A 13 -18.20 -13.89 -4.73
N GLY A 14 -19.15 -13.39 -5.50
CA GLY A 14 -20.55 -13.19 -5.09
C GLY A 14 -21.27 -14.50 -4.77
N VAL A 15 -21.14 -15.53 -5.61
CA VAL A 15 -21.78 -16.85 -5.40
C VAL A 15 -21.37 -17.53 -4.10
N PHE A 16 -20.10 -17.40 -3.73
CA PHE A 16 -19.55 -18.16 -2.61
C PHE A 16 -19.67 -17.44 -1.26
N VAL A 17 -19.79 -16.11 -1.25
CA VAL A 17 -19.94 -15.30 -0.03
C VAL A 17 -21.40 -15.18 0.39
N THR A 18 -22.35 -15.18 -0.55
CA THR A 18 -23.73 -14.74 -0.29
C THR A 18 -24.77 -15.86 -0.29
N GLY A 19 -24.42 -17.07 -0.77
CA GLY A 19 -25.39 -18.12 -1.02
C GLY A 19 -26.33 -17.84 -2.19
N CYS A 20 -26.12 -16.74 -2.94
CA CYS A 20 -26.79 -16.48 -4.21
C CYS A 20 -26.38 -17.55 -5.25
N SER A 21 -27.26 -17.82 -6.19
CA SER A 21 -26.91 -18.50 -7.43
C SER A 21 -26.02 -17.62 -8.31
N LEU A 22 -25.24 -18.25 -9.19
CA LEU A 22 -24.40 -17.58 -10.20
C LEU A 22 -25.19 -16.58 -11.03
N GLU A 23 -26.44 -16.89 -11.31
CA GLU A 23 -27.35 -16.07 -12.10
C GLU A 23 -27.74 -14.79 -11.35
N GLU A 24 -28.14 -14.91 -10.07
CA GLU A 24 -28.52 -13.77 -9.22
C GLU A 24 -27.37 -12.79 -8.98
N CYS A 25 -26.15 -13.29 -8.73
CA CYS A 25 -25.00 -12.41 -8.53
C CYS A 25 -24.51 -11.77 -9.84
N THR A 26 -24.63 -12.47 -10.97
CA THR A 26 -24.36 -11.89 -12.29
C THR A 26 -25.34 -10.77 -12.61
N GLU A 27 -26.62 -10.98 -12.29
CA GLU A 27 -27.69 -10.00 -12.50
C GLU A 27 -27.49 -8.77 -11.61
N ALA A 28 -27.15 -8.94 -10.33
CA ALA A 28 -26.87 -7.84 -9.41
C ALA A 28 -25.68 -6.98 -9.86
N ILE A 29 -24.56 -7.60 -10.23
CA ILE A 29 -23.36 -6.90 -10.71
C ILE A 29 -23.65 -6.18 -12.03
N THR A 30 -24.38 -6.82 -12.95
CA THR A 30 -24.75 -6.21 -14.23
C THR A 30 -25.70 -5.02 -14.03
N THR A 31 -26.63 -5.12 -13.08
CA THR A 31 -27.56 -4.04 -12.73
C THR A 31 -26.81 -2.86 -12.11
N LEU A 32 -25.88 -3.11 -11.17
CA LEU A 32 -25.02 -2.08 -10.59
C LEU A 32 -24.12 -1.40 -11.64
N ALA A 33 -23.48 -2.17 -12.52
CA ALA A 33 -22.64 -1.61 -13.59
C ALA A 33 -23.45 -0.79 -14.61
N ASN A 34 -24.67 -1.22 -14.94
CA ASN A 34 -25.57 -0.47 -15.82
C ASN A 34 -26.10 0.80 -15.16
N CYS A 35 -26.33 0.76 -13.84
CA CYS A 35 -26.65 1.91 -13.02
C CYS A 35 -25.52 2.95 -13.00
N GLU A 36 -24.27 2.53 -12.85
CA GLU A 36 -23.11 3.42 -12.84
C GLU A 36 -22.86 4.07 -14.22
N ALA A 37 -23.23 3.37 -15.30
CA ALA A 37 -23.03 3.85 -16.66
C ALA A 37 -24.10 4.84 -17.15
N THR A 38 -25.14 5.13 -16.35
CA THR A 38 -26.29 5.95 -16.76
C THR A 38 -26.62 7.05 -15.76
N SER A 39 -27.03 8.21 -16.26
CA SER A 39 -27.58 9.30 -15.43
C SER A 39 -29.09 9.17 -15.21
N ASP A 40 -29.71 8.10 -15.70
CA ASP A 40 -31.15 7.85 -15.60
C ASP A 40 -31.49 7.02 -14.35
N PRO A 41 -32.12 7.61 -13.32
CA PRO A 41 -32.44 6.93 -12.06
C PRO A 41 -33.49 5.81 -12.21
N THR A 42 -34.17 5.72 -13.35
CA THR A 42 -35.16 4.65 -13.60
C THR A 42 -34.51 3.31 -13.99
N VAL A 43 -33.22 3.34 -14.37
CA VAL A 43 -32.43 2.13 -14.63
C VAL A 43 -32.01 1.44 -13.33
N CYS A 44 -32.03 2.16 -12.21
CA CYS A 44 -31.73 1.65 -10.88
C CYS A 44 -33.00 1.29 -10.13
N ASP A 45 -33.52 0.09 -10.37
CA ASP A 45 -34.52 -0.49 -9.48
C ASP A 45 -33.84 -1.01 -8.20
N LEU A 46 -33.58 -0.07 -7.29
CA LEU A 46 -33.06 -0.33 -5.95
C LEU A 46 -34.02 -1.23 -5.12
N GLN A 47 -35.23 -1.50 -5.59
CA GLN A 47 -36.15 -2.43 -4.95
C GLN A 47 -36.02 -3.87 -5.42
N SER A 48 -35.18 -4.16 -6.43
CA SER A 48 -34.96 -5.55 -6.83
C SER A 48 -34.44 -6.37 -5.65
N GLU A 49 -34.96 -7.59 -5.50
CA GLU A 49 -34.61 -8.48 -4.40
C GLU A 49 -33.11 -8.77 -4.38
N ALA A 50 -32.45 -8.80 -5.54
CA ALA A 50 -31.00 -8.95 -5.69
C ALA A 50 -30.22 -7.75 -5.13
N VAL A 51 -30.67 -6.51 -5.40
CA VAL A 51 -30.05 -5.29 -4.86
C VAL A 51 -30.30 -5.16 -3.36
N ASN A 52 -31.53 -5.43 -2.90
CA ASN A 52 -31.87 -5.46 -1.47
C ASN A 52 -31.12 -6.56 -0.70
N THR A 53 -30.86 -7.71 -1.31
CA THR A 53 -30.06 -8.79 -0.71
C THR A 53 -28.60 -8.35 -0.58
N ALA A 54 -28.03 -7.72 -1.62
CA ALA A 54 -26.68 -7.14 -1.55
C ALA A 54 -26.56 -6.07 -0.43
N PHE A 55 -27.56 -5.19 -0.28
CA PHE A 55 -27.56 -4.14 0.75
C PHE A 55 -27.80 -4.66 2.18
N SER A 56 -28.74 -5.60 2.38
CA SER A 56 -29.08 -6.11 3.72
C SER A 56 -27.97 -6.95 4.37
N LEU A 57 -27.15 -7.61 3.55
CA LEU A 57 -25.98 -8.37 3.99
C LEU A 57 -24.84 -7.45 4.48
N GLN A 58 -24.75 -6.23 3.95
CA GLN A 58 -23.76 -5.24 4.37
C GLN A 58 -24.07 -4.68 5.77
N CYS A 59 -25.34 -4.57 6.13
CA CYS A 59 -25.80 -4.08 7.44
C CYS A 59 -25.68 -5.11 8.59
N THR A 60 -25.58 -6.40 8.29
CA THR A 60 -25.50 -7.44 9.33
C THR A 60 -24.09 -7.68 9.87
N MET A 61 -23.06 -7.12 9.20
CA MET A 61 -21.66 -7.34 9.54
C MET A 61 -21.05 -6.29 10.49
N ASP A 62 -21.76 -5.20 10.78
CA ASP A 62 -21.32 -4.11 11.67
C ASP A 62 -21.86 -4.25 13.11
N LYS A 63 -21.72 -5.44 13.72
CA LYS A 63 -22.21 -5.68 15.09
C LYS A 63 -21.41 -4.98 16.19
N GLU A 64 -20.26 -4.38 15.89
CA GLU A 64 -19.43 -3.66 16.88
C GLU A 64 -19.65 -2.14 16.93
N LYS A 65 -20.60 -1.59 16.16
CA LYS A 65 -20.99 -0.16 16.24
C LYS A 65 -22.37 0.08 16.86
N SER A 66 -22.96 -0.92 17.54
CA SER A 66 -24.34 -0.82 18.02
C SER A 66 -24.60 0.14 19.18
N ASP A 67 -23.57 0.75 19.77
CA ASP A 67 -23.76 1.65 20.94
C ASP A 67 -23.80 3.16 20.61
N ILE A 68 -23.80 3.54 19.32
CA ILE A 68 -24.00 4.95 18.91
C ILE A 68 -25.48 5.26 18.58
N PHE A 69 -26.37 4.27 18.62
CA PHE A 69 -27.77 4.43 18.24
C PHE A 69 -28.72 4.27 19.42
N SER A 70 -28.73 5.27 20.31
CA SER A 70 -29.77 5.41 21.33
C SER A 70 -30.53 6.73 21.13
N THR A 71 -31.80 6.57 20.78
CA THR A 71 -32.91 7.54 20.87
C THR A 71 -32.89 8.76 19.94
N GLN A 72 -33.62 8.65 18.83
CA GLN A 72 -34.31 9.79 18.22
C GLN A 72 -35.76 9.38 17.83
N PRO A 73 -36.72 10.30 17.84
CA PRO A 73 -38.14 10.02 17.65
C PRO A 73 -38.51 9.75 16.18
N GLU A 74 -39.69 9.13 16.00
CA GLU A 74 -40.24 8.51 14.78
C GLU A 74 -40.42 9.43 13.55
N ASP A 75 -40.01 10.70 13.60
CA ASP A 75 -40.34 11.71 12.58
C ASP A 75 -39.12 12.36 11.90
N ALA A 76 -37.89 11.89 12.18
CA ALA A 76 -36.69 12.39 11.49
C ALA A 76 -36.56 11.76 10.10
N SER A 77 -36.85 12.53 9.05
CA SER A 77 -36.60 12.14 7.66
C SER A 77 -35.10 11.87 7.47
N CYS A 78 -34.72 10.60 7.35
CA CYS A 78 -33.37 10.21 6.99
C CYS A 78 -33.12 10.60 5.52
N SER A 79 -32.39 11.69 5.27
CA SER A 79 -31.61 11.78 4.03
C SER A 79 -30.37 10.92 4.24
N TRP A 80 -30.48 9.65 3.82
CA TRP A 80 -29.35 8.76 3.70
C TRP A 80 -28.33 9.40 2.75
N ASP A 81 -27.20 9.83 3.28
CA ASP A 81 -26.05 10.16 2.45
C ASP A 81 -24.92 9.19 2.81
N TRP A 82 -25.05 7.97 2.29
CA TRP A 82 -24.09 6.86 2.39
C TRP A 82 -22.67 7.30 2.00
N GLN A 83 -22.57 8.33 1.15
CA GLN A 83 -21.33 8.94 0.71
C GLN A 83 -20.47 9.52 1.86
N CYS A 84 -21.11 10.08 2.90
CA CYS A 84 -20.40 10.80 3.96
C CYS A 84 -19.74 9.90 5.01
N ASN A 85 -20.21 8.65 5.17
CA ASN A 85 -19.79 7.76 6.26
C ASN A 85 -18.71 6.76 5.80
N TYR A 86 -18.45 6.71 4.49
CA TYR A 86 -17.59 5.70 3.87
C TYR A 86 -16.31 6.30 3.28
N ASP A 87 -16.38 7.53 2.79
CA ASP A 87 -15.18 8.29 2.41
C ASP A 87 -14.56 8.82 3.70
N SER A 88 -13.32 8.40 4.01
CA SER A 88 -12.51 8.92 5.12
C SER A 88 -12.21 10.44 4.98
N GLY A 89 -12.80 11.08 3.98
CA GLY A 89 -12.69 12.46 3.52
C GLY A 89 -13.76 13.45 4.01
N PHE A 90 -14.97 13.00 4.35
CA PHE A 90 -16.12 13.88 4.58
C PHE A 90 -16.59 13.89 6.04
N LEU A 91 -16.92 15.09 6.55
CA LEU A 91 -17.61 15.24 7.83
C LEU A 91 -19.06 15.64 7.55
N CYS A 92 -20.01 14.91 8.13
CA CYS A 92 -21.43 15.26 8.06
C CYS A 92 -21.73 16.31 9.13
N LEU A 93 -21.70 17.59 8.76
CA LEU A 93 -22.09 18.69 9.63
C LEU A 93 -23.49 19.14 9.23
N SER A 94 -24.47 18.91 10.10
CA SER A 94 -25.84 19.43 9.97
C SER A 94 -26.54 19.09 8.65
N GLY A 95 -26.32 17.88 8.10
CA GLY A 95 -26.97 17.43 6.87
C GLY A 95 -26.30 17.91 5.58
N THR A 96 -25.08 18.43 5.66
CA THR A 96 -24.23 18.77 4.50
C THR A 96 -22.90 18.03 4.57
N CYS A 97 -22.56 17.28 3.51
CA CYS A 97 -21.24 16.71 3.32
C CYS A 97 -20.26 17.80 2.92
N SER A 98 -19.37 18.15 3.85
CA SER A 98 -18.25 19.06 3.59
C SER A 98 -16.96 18.25 3.48
N HIS A 99 -16.26 18.41 2.36
CA HIS A 99 -14.91 17.91 2.15
C HIS A 99 -13.99 18.66 3.12
N LEU A 100 -13.37 17.96 4.08
CA LEU A 100 -12.24 18.55 4.80
C LEU A 100 -11.10 18.71 3.78
N PRO A 101 -10.43 19.87 3.68
CA PRO A 101 -9.25 20.00 2.83
C PRO A 101 -8.30 18.81 3.06
N ILE A 102 -7.85 18.18 1.98
CA ILE A 102 -6.94 17.01 2.02
C ILE A 102 -5.64 17.33 2.78
N ASP A 103 -5.33 18.62 2.94
CA ASP A 103 -4.05 19.11 3.47
C ASP A 103 -3.90 19.03 5.01
N ASP A 104 -4.93 18.68 5.79
CA ASP A 104 -4.91 18.81 7.27
C ASP A 104 -5.02 17.49 8.06
N ARG A 105 -4.91 16.32 7.42
CA ARG A 105 -5.10 15.02 8.09
C ARG A 105 -3.80 14.29 8.40
N CYS A 106 -2.95 14.88 9.23
CA CYS A 106 -1.78 14.19 9.77
C CYS A 106 -1.89 14.00 11.28
N ASP A 107 -1.87 12.75 11.77
CA ASP A 107 -1.79 12.43 13.20
C ASP A 107 -0.33 12.42 13.66
N LEU A 108 0.35 13.56 13.48
CA LEU A 108 1.75 13.68 13.87
C LEU A 108 1.91 13.55 15.40
N PRO A 109 3.03 13.01 15.89
CA PRO A 109 3.29 12.87 17.32
C PRO A 109 3.22 14.20 18.11
N SER A 110 3.41 15.34 17.44
CA SER A 110 3.28 16.69 18.01
C SER A 110 3.03 17.75 16.93
N GLU A 111 2.46 18.89 17.32
CA GLU A 111 2.27 20.06 16.42
C GLU A 111 3.59 20.59 15.81
N GLU A 112 4.71 20.39 16.52
CA GLU A 112 6.05 20.82 16.10
C GLU A 112 6.86 19.70 15.45
N TYR A 113 6.24 18.56 15.10
CA TYR A 113 6.95 17.38 14.60
C TYR A 113 7.89 17.69 13.43
N ASN A 114 7.45 18.49 12.46
CA ASN A 114 8.28 18.85 11.31
C ASN A 114 9.51 19.70 11.70
N SER A 115 9.48 20.43 12.81
CA SER A 115 10.62 21.20 13.32
C SER A 115 11.72 20.36 13.97
N LEU A 116 11.42 19.09 14.29
CA LEU A 116 12.37 18.18 14.93
C LEU A 116 13.53 17.81 13.99
N SER A 117 14.67 17.45 14.57
CA SER A 117 15.73 16.74 13.84
C SER A 117 15.25 15.37 13.37
N GLY A 118 15.84 14.83 12.32
CA GLY A 118 15.54 13.50 11.79
C GLY A 118 15.69 12.40 12.83
N ARG A 119 16.67 12.50 13.74
CA ARG A 119 16.84 11.54 14.85
C ARG A 119 15.71 11.65 15.88
N GLN A 120 15.25 12.86 16.19
CA GLN A 120 14.10 13.06 17.08
C GLN A 120 12.81 12.53 16.44
N LYS A 121 12.62 12.73 15.13
CA LYS A 121 11.52 12.12 14.36
C LYS A 121 11.55 10.60 14.41
N GLN A 122 12.74 10.01 14.22
CA GLN A 122 12.93 8.56 14.27
C GLN A 122 12.51 8.02 15.64
N ALA A 123 12.96 8.66 16.71
CA ALA A 123 12.60 8.28 18.07
C ALA A 123 11.09 8.42 18.33
N ALA A 124 10.47 9.52 17.87
CA ALA A 124 9.04 9.76 18.05
C ALA A 124 8.17 8.70 17.32
N LEU A 125 8.48 8.40 16.06
CA LEU A 125 7.76 7.38 15.29
C LEU A 125 8.00 5.97 15.83
N MET A 126 9.22 5.66 16.28
CA MET A 126 9.52 4.36 16.89
C MET A 126 8.86 4.19 18.26
N ALA A 127 8.63 5.27 19.01
CA ALA A 127 7.86 5.19 20.25
C ALA A 127 6.42 4.74 19.96
N LEU A 128 5.76 5.33 18.94
CA LEU A 128 4.43 4.89 18.50
C LEU A 128 4.42 3.41 18.06
N HIS A 129 5.47 2.98 17.36
CA HIS A 129 5.63 1.59 16.93
C HIS A 129 5.79 0.61 18.10
N VAL A 130 6.64 0.95 19.08
CA VAL A 130 6.96 0.08 20.23
C VAL A 130 5.82 0.03 21.25
N ASP A 131 5.09 1.14 21.41
CA ASP A 131 3.95 1.21 22.32
C ASP A 131 2.69 0.52 21.76
N SER A 132 2.70 0.16 20.47
CA SER A 132 1.62 -0.53 19.79
C SER A 132 1.69 -2.05 19.98
N GLU A 133 0.52 -2.69 20.02
CA GLU A 133 0.44 -4.15 20.09
C GLU A 133 1.08 -4.80 18.85
N PRO A 134 1.82 -5.91 19.00
CA PRO A 134 2.33 -6.67 17.86
C PRO A 134 1.17 -7.19 17.00
N THR A 135 1.24 -6.97 15.70
CA THR A 135 0.26 -7.53 14.76
C THR A 135 0.33 -9.06 14.74
N ALA A 136 -0.70 -9.74 15.22
CA ALA A 136 -0.82 -11.19 15.04
C ALA A 136 -1.17 -11.50 13.57
N VAL A 137 -0.68 -12.64 13.05
CA VAL A 137 -1.10 -13.13 11.72
C VAL A 137 -2.63 -13.23 11.65
N ASN A 138 -3.24 -13.62 12.77
CA ASN A 138 -4.69 -13.80 12.87
C ASN A 138 -5.50 -12.50 12.81
N ASP A 139 -4.90 -11.33 13.07
CA ASP A 139 -5.58 -10.04 12.98
C ASP A 139 -6.00 -9.71 11.54
N PHE A 140 -5.44 -10.44 10.57
CA PHE A 140 -5.72 -10.31 9.14
C PHE A 140 -6.37 -11.60 8.56
N ASN A 141 -6.56 -12.65 9.37
CA ASN A 141 -7.04 -13.97 8.93
C ASN A 141 -8.57 -14.12 8.83
N GLY A 142 -9.32 -13.02 8.86
CA GLY A 142 -10.70 -13.07 8.39
C GLY A 142 -10.68 -13.29 6.88
N ALA A 143 -10.93 -14.51 6.39
CA ALA A 143 -11.03 -14.79 4.94
C ALA A 143 -11.98 -13.79 4.26
N LEU A 144 -13.06 -13.41 4.95
CA LEU A 144 -14.03 -12.39 4.55
C LEU A 144 -13.43 -10.97 4.51
N LEU A 145 -12.56 -10.60 5.46
CA LEU A 145 -11.87 -9.32 5.51
C LEU A 145 -10.80 -9.21 4.41
N ALA A 146 -10.10 -10.30 4.13
CA ALA A 146 -9.13 -10.41 3.05
C ALA A 146 -9.82 -10.33 1.67
N LEU A 147 -10.98 -10.98 1.53
CA LEU A 147 -11.87 -10.89 0.35
C LEU A 147 -12.42 -9.48 0.15
N HIS A 148 -12.85 -8.80 1.22
CA HIS A 148 -13.33 -7.43 1.18
C HIS A 148 -12.25 -6.46 0.69
N ARG A 149 -11.00 -6.60 1.15
CA ARG A 149 -9.89 -5.74 0.70
C ARG A 149 -9.56 -5.89 -0.78
N VAL A 150 -9.64 -7.12 -1.30
CA VAL A 150 -9.47 -7.35 -2.75
C VAL A 150 -10.64 -6.76 -3.52
N ALA A 151 -11.88 -6.90 -3.02
CA ALA A 151 -13.07 -6.29 -3.63
C ALA A 151 -13.00 -4.76 -3.62
N ASP A 152 -12.66 -4.13 -2.49
CA ASP A 152 -12.51 -2.67 -2.34
C ASP A 152 -11.46 -2.11 -3.31
N PHE A 153 -10.40 -2.86 -3.58
CA PHE A 153 -9.34 -2.42 -4.47
C PHE A 153 -9.71 -2.55 -5.96
N VAL A 154 -10.51 -3.55 -6.30
CA VAL A 154 -10.95 -3.82 -7.69
C VAL A 154 -12.17 -2.97 -8.06
N ILE A 155 -13.01 -2.58 -7.08
CA ILE A 155 -14.18 -1.73 -7.29
C ILE A 155 -13.74 -0.28 -7.59
N PRO A 156 -14.17 0.32 -8.72
CA PRO A 156 -13.58 1.54 -9.29
C PRO A 156 -13.48 2.77 -8.37
N LYS A 157 -14.43 2.97 -7.46
CA LYS A 157 -14.54 4.22 -6.69
C LYS A 157 -13.69 4.23 -5.42
N PHE A 158 -13.41 3.06 -4.83
CA PHE A 158 -12.73 2.96 -3.53
C PHE A 158 -11.21 2.90 -3.63
N GLY A 159 -10.68 2.41 -4.75
CA GLY A 159 -9.23 2.37 -5.00
C GLY A 159 -8.65 3.76 -5.32
N ALA A 160 -9.38 4.57 -6.11
CA ALA A 160 -8.83 5.83 -6.62
C ALA A 160 -8.55 6.86 -5.50
N GLU A 161 -9.46 7.05 -4.54
CA GLU A 161 -9.28 8.02 -3.44
C GLU A 161 -8.11 7.64 -2.53
N LYS A 162 -8.02 6.37 -2.12
CA LYS A 162 -6.91 5.89 -1.27
C LYS A 162 -5.56 5.87 -1.99
N ILE A 163 -5.56 5.61 -3.30
CA ILE A 163 -4.34 5.77 -4.10
C ILE A 163 -4.00 7.26 -4.19
N THR A 164 -4.97 8.16 -4.39
CA THR A 164 -4.72 9.62 -4.39
C THR A 164 -4.12 10.07 -3.07
N ASP A 165 -4.69 9.67 -1.93
CA ASP A 165 -4.13 9.92 -0.61
C ASP A 165 -2.67 9.45 -0.50
N SER A 166 -2.40 8.25 -1.03
CA SER A 166 -1.04 7.68 -1.05
C SER A 166 -0.05 8.47 -1.91
N MET A 167 -0.53 9.29 -2.85
CA MET A 167 0.26 10.15 -3.74
C MET A 167 0.40 11.57 -3.22
N THR A 168 -0.67 12.15 -2.62
CA THR A 168 -0.75 13.58 -2.32
C THR A 168 -0.47 13.93 -0.87
N GLN A 169 -0.67 13.00 0.08
CA GLN A 169 -0.42 13.28 1.49
C GLN A 169 1.08 13.38 1.78
N THR A 170 1.48 14.39 2.54
CA THR A 170 2.88 14.64 2.94
C THR A 170 3.19 14.22 4.38
N CYS A 171 2.24 13.54 5.04
CA CYS A 171 2.34 13.11 6.43
C CYS A 171 3.38 12.00 6.66
N ASP A 172 3.79 11.82 7.92
CA ASP A 172 4.48 10.60 8.35
C ASP A 172 3.55 9.57 9.00
N VAL A 173 2.35 10.00 9.40
CA VAL A 173 1.35 9.21 10.13
C VAL A 173 -0.04 9.48 9.54
N LEU A 174 -0.73 8.43 9.09
CA LEU A 174 -2.13 8.49 8.69
C LEU A 174 -3.06 8.61 9.92
N PRO A 175 -4.18 9.32 9.80
CA PRO A 175 -5.15 9.45 10.88
C PRO A 175 -5.87 8.13 11.16
N GLU A 176 -6.40 7.97 12.37
CA GLU A 176 -7.33 6.88 12.66
C GLU A 176 -8.78 7.18 12.24
N PRO A 177 -9.55 6.16 11.79
CA PRO A 177 -9.12 4.80 11.49
C PRO A 177 -8.56 4.70 10.06
N SER A 178 -7.28 4.35 9.91
CA SER A 178 -6.68 4.03 8.62
C SER A 178 -6.36 2.54 8.53
N ILE A 179 -6.75 1.91 7.41
CA ILE A 179 -6.43 0.51 7.12
C ILE A 179 -5.80 0.46 5.74
N LYS A 180 -4.56 -0.04 5.67
CA LYS A 180 -3.88 -0.31 4.40
C LYS A 180 -4.57 -1.44 3.66
N GLN A 181 -4.93 -1.20 2.41
CA GLN A 181 -5.58 -2.20 1.55
C GLN A 181 -4.57 -3.23 1.04
N VAL A 182 -3.39 -2.75 0.63
CA VAL A 182 -2.22 -3.53 0.23
C VAL A 182 -1.08 -3.25 1.19
N HIS A 183 -0.07 -4.12 1.24
CA HIS A 183 1.07 -3.95 2.15
C HIS A 183 0.65 -3.86 3.62
N ALA A 184 -0.47 -4.50 3.99
CA ALA A 184 -1.08 -4.33 5.29
C ALA A 184 -0.39 -5.13 6.41
N LEU A 185 0.41 -6.14 6.05
CA LEU A 185 1.22 -6.92 6.98
C LEU A 185 2.69 -6.58 6.77
N GLY A 186 3.38 -6.17 7.83
CA GLY A 186 4.77 -5.78 7.75
C GLY A 186 5.57 -5.87 9.03
N SER A 187 6.83 -5.44 8.93
CA SER A 187 7.72 -5.19 10.07
C SER A 187 8.46 -3.90 9.83
N LEU A 188 8.60 -3.09 10.88
CA LEU A 188 9.27 -1.80 10.85
C LEU A 188 10.58 -1.90 11.63
N ALA A 189 11.61 -1.22 11.13
CA ALA A 189 12.87 -1.03 11.84
C ALA A 189 13.36 0.42 11.72
N SER A 190 14.08 0.87 12.75
CA SER A 190 15.00 2.00 12.60
C SER A 190 16.15 1.61 11.69
N ALA A 191 16.60 2.56 10.88
CA ALA A 191 17.75 2.41 10.01
C ALA A 191 18.54 3.72 9.87
N ASP A 192 19.71 3.60 9.27
CA ASP A 192 20.51 4.70 8.75
C ASP A 192 20.64 4.50 7.23
N TRP A 193 20.31 5.55 6.48
CA TRP A 193 20.63 5.70 5.07
C TRP A 193 22.04 6.29 4.96
N ILE A 194 22.99 5.52 4.42
CA ILE A 194 24.41 5.89 4.42
C ILE A 194 24.88 5.98 2.98
N ILE A 195 25.32 7.17 2.58
CA ILE A 195 25.95 7.42 1.28
C ILE A 195 27.45 7.54 1.47
N GLU A 196 28.20 6.77 0.67
CA GLU A 196 29.65 6.70 0.74
C GLU A 196 30.31 7.51 -0.39
N ASP A 197 29.81 7.37 -1.61
CA ASP A 197 30.32 8.02 -2.83
C ASP A 197 29.15 8.25 -3.80
N SER A 198 28.95 9.48 -4.25
CA SER A 198 27.80 9.84 -5.08
C SER A 198 28.05 11.16 -5.81
N GLN A 199 27.59 11.22 -7.06
CA GLN A 199 27.58 12.42 -7.88
C GLN A 199 26.25 13.21 -7.78
N TYR A 200 25.26 12.65 -7.08
CA TYR A 200 23.94 13.25 -6.91
C TYR A 200 23.91 14.13 -5.65
N SER A 201 22.95 15.05 -5.60
CA SER A 201 22.86 16.05 -4.54
C SER A 201 21.86 15.69 -3.45
N GLY A 202 21.75 16.54 -2.43
CA GLY A 202 20.71 16.46 -1.41
C GLY A 202 20.88 15.25 -0.49
N LEU A 203 19.86 14.39 -0.40
CA LEU A 203 19.89 13.17 0.42
C LEU A 203 20.79 12.07 -0.19
N PHE A 204 21.32 12.31 -1.39
CA PHE A 204 22.33 11.49 -2.05
C PHE A 204 23.75 12.02 -1.87
N GLU A 205 23.99 13.06 -1.07
CA GLU A 205 25.34 13.49 -0.71
C GLU A 205 25.95 12.58 0.35
N GLN A 206 27.29 12.50 0.39
CA GLN A 206 28.02 11.67 1.36
C GLN A 206 27.61 12.00 2.79
N GLY A 207 27.22 10.99 3.57
CA GLY A 207 26.74 11.19 4.93
C GLY A 207 25.81 10.10 5.41
N SER A 208 25.15 10.36 6.55
CA SER A 208 24.18 9.45 7.15
C SER A 208 22.90 10.21 7.51
N ILE A 209 21.76 9.68 7.07
CA ILE A 209 20.44 10.21 7.35
C ILE A 209 19.67 9.16 8.18
N PRO A 210 19.06 9.55 9.32
CA PRO A 210 18.20 8.64 10.07
C PRO A 210 16.98 8.26 9.23
N ALA A 211 16.63 6.98 9.22
CA ALA A 211 15.57 6.46 8.40
C ALA A 211 14.68 5.45 9.14
N LEU A 212 13.49 5.22 8.63
CA LEU A 212 12.69 4.05 8.95
C LEU A 212 12.55 3.19 7.71
N ILE A 213 12.70 1.88 7.86
CA ILE A 213 12.45 0.92 6.79
C ILE A 213 11.33 -0.03 7.22
N ARG A 214 10.34 -0.20 6.35
CA ARG A 214 9.25 -1.14 6.53
C ARG A 214 9.32 -2.21 5.46
N PHE A 215 9.34 -3.45 5.91
CA PHE A 215 9.24 -4.65 5.07
C PHE A 215 7.78 -5.07 5.06
N SER A 216 7.23 -5.35 3.88
CA SER A 216 5.83 -5.70 3.77
C SER A 216 5.55 -6.58 2.57
N ILE A 217 4.36 -7.15 2.56
CA ILE A 217 3.86 -8.00 1.49
C ILE A 217 2.63 -7.35 0.86
N ALA A 218 2.67 -7.12 -0.45
CA ALA A 218 1.63 -6.36 -1.14
C ALA A 218 0.26 -7.03 -1.03
N ASN A 219 0.26 -8.36 -1.08
CA ASN A 219 -0.93 -9.18 -1.08
C ASN A 219 -1.63 -9.18 0.31
N PRO A 220 -2.93 -8.87 0.40
CA PRO A 220 -3.69 -8.87 1.66
C PRO A 220 -3.95 -10.27 2.25
N VAL A 221 -3.51 -11.35 1.60
CA VAL A 221 -3.95 -12.73 1.85
C VAL A 221 -2.78 -13.65 2.26
N LEU A 222 -1.99 -13.28 3.26
CA LEU A 222 -1.06 -14.23 3.88
C LEU A 222 -1.67 -14.83 5.15
N GLY A 223 -1.69 -16.16 5.21
CA GLY A 223 -2.02 -16.92 6.42
C GLY A 223 -3.39 -17.60 6.42
N VAL A 224 -4.32 -17.17 5.57
CA VAL A 224 -5.54 -17.95 5.31
C VAL A 224 -5.22 -19.03 4.28
N SER A 225 -5.37 -20.29 4.67
CA SER A 225 -5.67 -21.34 3.71
C SER A 225 -6.98 -20.95 3.04
N LEU A 226 -6.89 -20.21 1.95
CA LEU A 226 -8.05 -20.07 1.08
C LEU A 226 -8.47 -21.48 0.68
N PRO A 227 -9.78 -21.74 0.56
CA PRO A 227 -10.23 -23.02 0.06
C PRO A 227 -9.43 -23.38 -1.20
N SER A 228 -9.04 -24.65 -1.36
CA SER A 228 -8.10 -25.11 -2.40
C SER A 228 -8.49 -24.77 -3.86
N PHE A 229 -9.69 -24.21 -4.07
CA PHE A 229 -10.18 -23.69 -5.34
C PHE A 229 -9.86 -22.21 -5.59
N ILE A 230 -9.37 -21.45 -4.61
CA ILE A 230 -8.86 -20.09 -4.80
C ILE A 230 -7.33 -20.17 -4.86
N PRO A 231 -6.69 -19.79 -5.99
CA PRO A 231 -5.25 -19.88 -6.11
C PRO A 231 -4.57 -18.98 -5.08
N ASN A 232 -3.51 -19.50 -4.46
CA ASN A 232 -2.64 -18.73 -3.57
C ASN A 232 -2.17 -17.48 -4.33
N LEU A 233 -2.48 -16.31 -3.79
CA LEU A 233 -1.90 -15.06 -4.28
C LEU A 233 -0.39 -15.09 -4.00
N GLU A 234 0.38 -14.49 -4.92
CA GLU A 234 1.83 -14.63 -4.90
C GLU A 234 2.46 -13.92 -3.69
N PHE A 235 3.66 -14.37 -3.31
CA PHE A 235 4.49 -13.63 -2.38
C PHE A 235 5.09 -12.45 -3.13
N ILE A 236 4.72 -11.23 -2.71
CA ILE A 236 5.11 -9.98 -3.35
C ILE A 236 5.77 -9.09 -2.30
N PRO A 237 7.09 -9.25 -2.06
CA PRO A 237 7.83 -8.37 -1.16
C PRO A 237 7.84 -6.94 -1.65
N GLY A 238 7.69 -6.01 -0.73
CA GLY A 238 7.92 -4.59 -0.95
C GLY A 238 8.57 -3.95 0.27
N ILE A 239 9.41 -2.95 0.01
CA ILE A 239 10.01 -2.12 1.05
C ILE A 239 9.49 -0.69 0.91
N SER A 240 9.31 -0.02 2.04
CA SER A 240 9.16 1.42 2.09
C SER A 240 10.19 2.02 3.03
N ILE A 241 10.82 3.10 2.62
CA ILE A 241 11.88 3.78 3.33
C ILE A 241 11.44 5.23 3.53
N LYS A 242 11.53 5.70 4.76
CA LYS A 242 11.30 7.09 5.13
C LYS A 242 12.60 7.70 5.60
N LEU A 243 13.11 8.69 4.87
CA LEU A 243 14.31 9.46 5.17
C LEU A 243 13.92 10.68 6.01
N LEU A 244 14.35 10.71 7.27
CA LEU A 244 13.88 11.69 8.24
C LEU A 244 14.82 12.90 8.21
N VAL A 245 14.32 14.02 7.68
CA VAL A 245 15.13 15.23 7.44
C VAL A 245 14.91 16.24 8.56
N ASP A 246 15.96 16.97 8.95
CA ASP A 246 15.88 17.98 9.98
C ASP A 246 14.95 19.13 9.57
N GLY A 247 14.04 19.55 10.46
CA GLY A 247 13.30 20.81 10.31
C GLY A 247 12.27 20.88 9.16
N ARG A 248 11.97 19.76 8.48
CA ARG A 248 11.03 19.69 7.35
C ARG A 248 10.35 18.32 7.19
N GLU A 249 9.47 18.15 6.21
CA GLU A 249 8.86 16.83 5.97
C GLU A 249 9.90 15.80 5.48
N SER A 250 9.63 14.53 5.75
CA SER A 250 10.48 13.39 5.40
C SER A 250 10.53 13.14 3.88
N GLY A 251 11.63 12.56 3.43
CA GLY A 251 11.75 11.95 2.10
C GLY A 251 11.19 10.53 2.11
N ASN A 252 10.55 10.10 1.03
CA ASN A 252 9.84 8.82 0.96
C ASN A 252 10.30 8.02 -0.27
N ILE A 253 10.52 6.72 -0.08
CA ILE A 253 10.83 5.78 -1.15
C ILE A 253 9.95 4.56 -0.94
N VAL A 254 9.30 4.11 -2.02
CA VAL A 254 8.66 2.80 -2.08
C VAL A 254 9.35 1.99 -3.17
N ALA A 255 9.64 0.72 -2.90
CA ALA A 255 10.34 -0.13 -3.86
C ALA A 255 9.87 -1.59 -3.80
N MET A 256 9.86 -2.24 -4.96
CA MET A 256 9.50 -3.64 -5.13
C MET A 256 10.21 -4.22 -6.37
N ASP A 257 10.34 -5.55 -6.45
CA ASP A 257 10.85 -6.20 -7.66
C ASP A 257 9.82 -6.11 -8.81
N SER A 258 8.59 -6.56 -8.54
CA SER A 258 7.53 -6.64 -9.53
C SER A 258 6.17 -6.83 -8.87
N LEU A 259 5.12 -6.32 -9.52
CA LEU A 259 3.74 -6.68 -9.18
C LEU A 259 3.41 -8.15 -9.51
N ALA A 260 4.25 -8.85 -10.28
CA ALA A 260 4.07 -10.27 -10.56
C ALA A 260 4.22 -11.12 -9.29
N GLY A 261 5.07 -10.69 -8.35
CA GLY A 261 5.54 -11.55 -7.28
C GLY A 261 6.66 -12.49 -7.71
N GLN A 262 7.01 -13.39 -6.79
CA GLN A 262 8.10 -14.36 -6.93
C GLN A 262 7.63 -15.80 -6.74
N GLY A 263 6.37 -16.08 -7.08
CA GLY A 263 5.78 -17.41 -6.97
C GLY A 263 5.71 -17.94 -5.54
N SER A 264 6.15 -19.19 -5.35
CA SER A 264 6.15 -19.86 -4.05
C SER A 264 7.38 -19.56 -3.20
N ASP A 265 8.40 -18.91 -3.74
CA ASP A 265 9.63 -18.63 -2.99
C ASP A 265 9.36 -17.59 -1.90
N ARG A 266 9.62 -17.95 -0.64
CA ARG A 266 9.37 -17.12 0.54
C ARG A 266 10.61 -16.36 1.03
N ASN A 267 11.71 -16.39 0.28
CA ASN A 267 12.88 -15.54 0.57
C ASN A 267 12.54 -14.08 0.24
N PHE A 268 12.34 -13.25 1.28
CA PHE A 268 12.03 -11.83 1.11
C PHE A 268 13.08 -11.07 0.30
N PHE A 269 14.34 -11.52 0.35
CA PHE A 269 15.50 -10.86 -0.25
C PHE A 269 15.94 -11.50 -1.57
N LEU A 270 15.10 -12.36 -2.17
CA LEU A 270 15.43 -13.09 -3.39
C LEU A 270 15.80 -12.16 -4.56
N ASN A 271 15.00 -11.12 -4.75
CA ASN A 271 15.13 -10.19 -5.88
C ASN A 271 15.54 -8.79 -5.40
N PRO A 272 16.24 -8.00 -6.24
CA PRO A 272 16.44 -6.58 -5.99
C PRO A 272 15.10 -5.82 -5.92
N PHE A 273 15.07 -4.73 -5.17
CA PHE A 273 13.92 -3.81 -5.12
C PHE A 273 14.20 -2.57 -5.95
N TYR A 274 13.20 -2.11 -6.70
CA TYR A 274 13.26 -0.93 -7.56
C TYR A 274 12.16 0.04 -7.17
N ASN A 275 12.48 1.33 -7.05
CA ASN A 275 11.45 2.38 -7.01
C ASN A 275 10.91 2.69 -8.41
N ASP A 276 11.60 2.26 -9.46
CA ASP A 276 11.06 2.16 -10.81
C ASP A 276 10.91 0.70 -11.25
N PHE A 277 9.73 0.16 -11.00
CA PHE A 277 9.40 -1.22 -11.35
C PHE A 277 8.78 -1.33 -12.76
N SER A 278 8.88 -0.28 -13.60
CA SER A 278 8.51 -0.35 -15.02
C SER A 278 9.35 -1.36 -15.80
N HIS A 279 10.60 -1.59 -15.38
CA HIS A 279 11.51 -2.60 -15.93
C HIS A 279 10.95 -4.03 -15.89
N ASN A 280 10.12 -4.32 -14.88
CA ASN A 280 9.44 -5.60 -14.70
C ASN A 280 7.91 -5.49 -14.88
N ALA A 281 7.42 -4.32 -15.28
CA ALA A 281 6.00 -4.12 -15.53
C ALA A 281 5.57 -4.87 -16.81
N PRO A 282 4.29 -5.23 -16.92
CA PRO A 282 3.75 -5.68 -18.19
C PRO A 282 3.76 -4.50 -19.18
N THR A 283 4.81 -4.38 -19.99
CA THR A 283 4.79 -3.55 -21.19
C THR A 283 3.66 -4.00 -22.09
N SER A 284 3.00 -3.07 -22.78
CA SER A 284 1.98 -3.36 -23.79
C SER A 284 2.49 -4.30 -24.91
N GLU A 285 3.80 -4.50 -25.01
CA GLU A 285 4.45 -5.53 -25.83
C GLU A 285 5.25 -6.50 -24.94
N PHE A 286 4.73 -7.73 -24.83
CA PHE A 286 5.13 -8.78 -23.88
C PHE A 286 6.17 -9.77 -24.45
N PRO A 287 7.43 -9.77 -23.97
CA PRO A 287 8.22 -11.01 -23.97
C PRO A 287 8.76 -11.45 -22.60
N ALA A 288 9.20 -10.55 -21.71
CA ALA A 288 9.88 -10.95 -20.46
C ALA A 288 8.94 -11.12 -19.25
N SER A 289 7.92 -10.26 -19.12
CA SER A 289 6.89 -10.32 -18.06
C SER A 289 5.99 -11.56 -18.18
N LYS A 290 5.84 -12.11 -19.40
CA LYS A 290 4.95 -13.26 -19.67
C LYS A 290 5.27 -14.49 -18.83
N ALA A 291 6.53 -14.81 -18.54
CA ALA A 291 6.87 -16.04 -17.82
C ALA A 291 6.46 -16.02 -16.33
N ARG A 292 6.62 -14.87 -15.64
CA ARG A 292 6.22 -14.75 -14.23
C ARG A 292 4.70 -14.64 -14.08
N TYR A 293 4.06 -13.80 -14.89
CA TYR A 293 2.61 -13.64 -14.85
C TYR A 293 1.81 -14.81 -15.46
N ALA A 294 2.40 -15.64 -16.34
CA ALA A 294 1.67 -16.74 -16.99
C ALA A 294 1.26 -17.86 -16.04
N ASN A 295 1.89 -17.98 -14.88
CA ASN A 295 1.62 -19.09 -13.95
C ASN A 295 0.44 -18.82 -13.01
N ASN A 296 -0.03 -17.57 -12.89
CA ASN A 296 -1.18 -17.20 -12.04
C ASN A 296 -2.06 -16.14 -12.71
N VAL A 297 -3.05 -16.60 -13.48
CA VAL A 297 -3.98 -15.74 -14.23
C VAL A 297 -4.75 -14.77 -13.31
N ILE A 298 -5.10 -15.20 -12.09
CA ILE A 298 -5.85 -14.34 -11.15
C ILE A 298 -4.94 -13.22 -10.64
N ASN A 299 -3.72 -13.55 -10.22
CA ASN A 299 -2.75 -12.55 -9.78
C ASN A 299 -2.43 -11.56 -10.90
N HIS A 300 -2.29 -12.04 -12.15
CA HIS A 300 -2.09 -11.18 -13.30
C HIS A 300 -3.23 -10.18 -13.51
N GLU A 301 -4.50 -10.63 -13.48
CA GLU A 301 -5.64 -9.72 -13.68
C GLU A 301 -5.80 -8.73 -12.53
N VAL A 302 -5.63 -9.16 -11.27
CA VAL A 302 -5.69 -8.27 -10.10
C VAL A 302 -4.61 -7.20 -10.18
N MET A 303 -3.36 -7.58 -10.45
CA MET A 303 -2.22 -6.66 -10.48
C MET A 303 -2.24 -5.75 -11.72
N LYS A 304 -2.83 -6.20 -12.82
CA LYS A 304 -3.14 -5.35 -13.97
C LYS A 304 -4.17 -4.29 -13.62
N THR A 305 -5.25 -4.65 -12.92
CA THR A 305 -6.23 -3.68 -12.43
C THR A 305 -5.58 -2.68 -11.48
N VAL A 306 -4.67 -3.14 -10.60
CA VAL A 306 -3.87 -2.24 -9.76
C VAL A 306 -3.10 -1.22 -10.58
N GLY A 307 -2.35 -1.66 -11.59
CA GLY A 307 -1.62 -0.76 -12.47
C GLY A 307 -2.51 0.27 -13.17
N ILE A 308 -3.70 -0.15 -13.64
CA ILE A 308 -4.67 0.76 -14.28
C ILE A 308 -5.15 1.83 -13.29
N ARG A 309 -5.50 1.46 -12.05
CA ARG A 309 -5.95 2.44 -11.05
C ARG A 309 -4.88 3.43 -10.67
N PHE A 310 -3.63 2.98 -10.53
CA PHE A 310 -2.51 3.88 -10.32
C PHE A 310 -2.34 4.86 -11.50
N GLN A 311 -2.50 4.40 -12.74
CA GLN A 311 -2.42 5.26 -13.92
C GLN A 311 -3.54 6.30 -13.96
N GLU A 312 -4.78 5.87 -13.68
CA GLU A 312 -5.94 6.77 -13.60
C GLU A 312 -5.73 7.85 -12.53
N THR A 313 -5.27 7.47 -11.34
CA THR A 313 -4.99 8.42 -10.26
C THR A 313 -3.89 9.42 -10.63
N LEU A 314 -2.78 8.98 -11.23
CA LEU A 314 -1.71 9.89 -11.67
C LEU A 314 -2.23 10.93 -12.66
N HIS A 315 -3.05 10.49 -13.63
CA HIS A 315 -3.70 11.40 -14.56
C HIS A 315 -4.63 12.40 -13.86
N LEU A 316 -5.39 11.96 -12.84
CA LEU A 316 -6.30 12.83 -12.07
C LEU A 316 -5.55 13.91 -11.28
N ILE A 317 -4.35 13.62 -10.77
CA ILE A 317 -3.54 14.58 -10.02
C ILE A 317 -2.60 15.41 -10.92
N GLY A 318 -2.72 15.27 -12.25
CA GLY A 318 -1.91 16.02 -13.21
C GLY A 318 -0.47 15.52 -13.36
N ASP A 319 -0.18 14.30 -12.93
CA ASP A 319 1.09 13.63 -13.17
C ASP A 319 1.00 12.87 -14.52
N ASP A 320 1.61 13.45 -15.54
CA ASP A 320 1.69 12.88 -16.91
C ASP A 320 2.82 11.85 -17.05
N SER A 321 3.35 11.30 -15.95
CA SER A 321 4.38 10.26 -16.00
C SER A 321 3.97 9.11 -16.91
N THR A 322 4.90 8.71 -17.78
CA THR A 322 4.63 7.77 -18.86
C THR A 322 4.30 6.36 -18.36
N THR A 323 4.61 6.04 -17.10
CA THR A 323 4.25 4.76 -16.48
C THR A 323 3.82 4.92 -15.02
N PRO A 324 2.73 4.26 -14.59
CA PRO A 324 2.29 4.27 -13.20
C PRO A 324 3.22 3.53 -12.23
N PHE A 325 4.36 3.04 -12.73
CA PHE A 325 5.29 2.16 -12.03
C PHE A 325 6.65 2.83 -11.78
N HIS A 326 6.85 4.02 -12.35
CA HIS A 326 7.99 4.86 -12.06
C HIS A 326 7.68 5.71 -10.83
N ARG A 327 8.52 5.64 -9.79
CA ARG A 327 8.45 6.52 -8.62
C ARG A 327 9.67 7.43 -8.62
N PRO A 328 9.56 8.67 -9.08
CA PRO A 328 10.71 9.53 -9.21
C PRO A 328 11.29 9.86 -7.84
N VAL A 329 12.61 10.04 -7.78
CA VAL A 329 13.35 10.38 -6.55
C VAL A 329 14.00 11.77 -6.62
N HIS A 330 13.56 12.59 -7.58
CA HIS A 330 14.09 13.93 -7.82
C HIS A 330 13.98 14.84 -6.59
N SER A 331 12.85 14.78 -5.88
CA SER A 331 12.61 15.57 -4.66
C SER A 331 13.58 15.22 -3.52
N LEU A 332 14.22 14.04 -3.54
CA LEU A 332 15.27 13.67 -2.57
C LEU A 332 16.60 14.39 -2.85
N ALA A 333 16.81 14.92 -4.06
CA ALA A 333 18.01 15.66 -4.42
C ALA A 333 17.93 17.16 -4.06
N GLU A 334 16.74 17.66 -3.72
CA GLU A 334 16.47 19.08 -3.49
C GLU A 334 16.95 19.59 -2.13
N TYR A 335 17.13 18.68 -1.15
CA TYR A 335 17.45 19.04 0.23
C TYR A 335 18.43 18.07 0.86
N ARG A 336 19.26 18.59 1.77
CA ARG A 336 20.21 17.81 2.56
C ARG A 336 19.57 17.27 3.84
N GLY A 337 20.25 16.35 4.50
CA GLY A 337 19.80 15.77 5.79
C GLY A 337 19.57 16.81 6.90
N ASP A 338 20.27 17.94 6.85
CA ASP A 338 20.12 19.07 7.77
C ASP A 338 18.96 20.02 7.42
N GLY A 339 18.17 19.67 6.38
CA GLY A 339 17.03 20.45 5.90
C GLY A 339 17.38 21.59 4.94
N SER A 340 18.67 21.89 4.74
CA SER A 340 19.11 22.95 3.82
C SER A 340 18.80 22.60 2.36
N ALA A 341 18.45 23.62 1.57
CA ALA A 341 18.19 23.46 0.14
C ALA A 341 19.48 23.29 -0.67
N VAL A 342 19.37 22.54 -1.77
CA VAL A 342 20.41 22.39 -2.77
C VAL A 342 20.16 23.40 -3.90
N VAL A 343 21.22 24.07 -4.35
CA VAL A 343 21.20 24.88 -5.57
C VAL A 343 21.52 23.96 -6.75
N ASP A 344 20.66 23.98 -7.77
CA ASP A 344 20.72 23.11 -8.95
C ASP A 344 20.74 21.59 -8.60
N PRO A 345 19.62 21.04 -8.10
CA PRO A 345 19.53 19.63 -7.72
C PRO A 345 19.89 18.65 -8.85
N ASN A 346 20.66 17.62 -8.52
CA ASN A 346 21.01 16.51 -9.41
C ASN A 346 20.53 15.18 -8.81
N SER A 347 19.65 14.47 -9.50
CA SER A 347 19.05 13.21 -9.03
C SER A 347 19.27 12.07 -10.03
N PRO A 348 19.38 10.82 -9.57
CA PRO A 348 19.35 9.67 -10.47
C PRO A 348 17.96 9.46 -11.07
N ASP A 349 17.88 8.67 -12.14
CA ASP A 349 16.61 8.26 -12.75
C ASP A 349 15.81 7.40 -11.75
N TYR A 350 16.48 6.41 -11.15
CA TYR A 350 15.92 5.57 -10.10
C TYR A 350 17.02 4.90 -9.26
N LEU A 351 16.58 4.15 -8.26
CA LEU A 351 17.39 3.43 -7.28
C LEU A 351 17.13 1.92 -7.36
N VAL A 352 18.17 1.15 -7.06
CA VAL A 352 18.09 -0.30 -6.90
C VAL A 352 18.63 -0.67 -5.53
N PHE A 353 17.88 -1.50 -4.80
CA PHE A 353 18.28 -2.02 -3.49
C PHE A 353 18.57 -3.51 -3.62
N ARG A 354 19.79 -3.92 -3.28
CA ARG A 354 20.21 -5.33 -3.30
C ARG A 354 20.61 -5.77 -1.92
N ALA A 355 20.11 -6.93 -1.49
CA ALA A 355 20.49 -7.48 -0.20
C ALA A 355 22.02 -7.65 -0.11
N THR A 356 22.59 -7.25 1.01
CA THR A 356 24.04 -7.36 1.26
C THR A 356 24.45 -8.83 1.46
N ALA A 357 25.77 -9.09 1.48
CA ALA A 357 26.29 -10.39 1.86
C ALA A 357 25.84 -10.82 3.27
N ASP A 358 25.78 -9.89 4.23
CA ASP A 358 25.34 -10.17 5.61
C ASP A 358 23.91 -10.73 5.68
N ILE A 359 23.06 -10.39 4.70
CA ILE A 359 21.72 -10.93 4.56
C ILE A 359 21.73 -12.21 3.74
N ASN A 360 22.39 -12.22 2.58
CA ASN A 360 22.38 -13.37 1.69
C ASN A 360 23.05 -14.62 2.28
N ASP A 361 24.01 -14.44 3.18
CA ASP A 361 24.70 -15.52 3.88
C ASP A 361 23.94 -15.97 5.15
N ASN A 362 22.89 -15.24 5.57
CA ASN A 362 22.07 -15.59 6.71
C ASN A 362 20.98 -16.61 6.32
N SER A 363 21.30 -17.89 6.50
CA SER A 363 20.42 -19.00 6.12
C SER A 363 19.01 -18.94 6.73
N THR A 364 18.82 -18.33 7.90
CA THR A 364 17.49 -18.20 8.52
C THR A 364 16.63 -17.17 7.77
N VAL A 365 17.25 -16.09 7.32
CA VAL A 365 16.57 -14.97 6.66
C VAL A 365 16.21 -15.33 5.22
N VAL A 366 17.10 -16.02 4.51
CA VAL A 366 16.93 -16.37 3.09
C VAL A 366 16.29 -17.74 2.85
N ASP A 367 15.94 -18.48 3.89
CA ASP A 367 15.29 -19.77 3.75
C ASP A 367 13.94 -19.62 3.02
N SER A 368 13.84 -20.18 1.82
CA SER A 368 12.63 -20.16 1.01
C SER A 368 11.68 -21.34 1.29
N THR A 369 12.11 -22.32 2.07
CA THR A 369 11.45 -23.63 2.23
C THR A 369 10.51 -23.70 3.44
N THR A 370 10.72 -22.85 4.44
CA THR A 370 9.88 -22.80 5.64
C THR A 370 8.64 -21.93 5.42
N GLU A 371 7.47 -22.48 5.77
CA GLU A 371 6.18 -21.77 5.80
C GLU A 371 5.99 -20.85 7.02
N ILE A 372 7.09 -20.50 7.71
CA ILE A 372 7.04 -19.53 8.81
C ILE A 372 6.79 -18.12 8.27
N ASP A 373 6.13 -17.29 9.07
CA ASP A 373 5.89 -15.90 8.74
C ASP A 373 7.22 -15.18 8.42
N PHE A 374 7.27 -14.44 7.31
CA PHE A 374 8.47 -13.70 6.93
C PHE A 374 8.92 -12.71 8.01
N ARG A 375 7.98 -12.19 8.82
CA ARG A 375 8.26 -11.28 9.94
C ARG A 375 9.06 -11.97 11.04
N GLU A 376 8.85 -13.27 11.26
CA GLU A 376 9.67 -14.06 12.17
C GLU A 376 11.11 -14.20 11.61
N LYS A 377 11.27 -14.40 10.31
CA LYS A 377 12.60 -14.42 9.66
C LYS A 377 13.30 -13.07 9.77
N LEU A 378 12.58 -11.97 9.56
CA LEU A 378 13.13 -10.62 9.69
C LEU A 378 13.59 -10.30 11.11
N SER A 379 12.94 -10.86 12.14
CA SER A 379 13.35 -10.69 13.54
C SER A 379 14.72 -11.30 13.86
N ALA A 380 15.23 -12.18 13.01
CA ALA A 380 16.57 -12.74 13.13
C ALA A 380 17.69 -11.77 12.69
N ILE A 381 17.35 -10.66 12.03
CA ILE A 381 18.34 -9.66 11.60
C ILE A 381 18.78 -8.83 12.81
N GLN A 382 20.08 -8.77 13.04
CA GLN A 382 20.66 -8.11 14.21
C GLN A 382 20.77 -6.58 14.00
N ASN A 383 20.62 -5.83 15.09
CA ASN A 383 20.94 -4.41 15.10
C ASN A 383 22.37 -4.17 14.58
N GLY A 384 22.54 -3.20 13.69
CA GLY A 384 23.80 -2.81 13.08
C GLY A 384 24.08 -3.49 11.74
N THR A 385 23.20 -4.38 11.28
CA THR A 385 23.37 -5.10 10.01
C THR A 385 23.14 -4.17 8.81
N PRO A 386 24.10 -4.02 7.89
CA PRO A 386 23.83 -3.41 6.59
C PRO A 386 22.94 -4.37 5.80
N ILE A 387 21.74 -3.93 5.44
CA ILE A 387 20.70 -4.81 4.90
C ILE A 387 20.57 -4.69 3.38
N PHE A 388 20.77 -3.50 2.83
CA PHE A 388 20.73 -3.26 1.38
C PHE A 388 21.91 -2.41 0.94
N ASP A 389 22.57 -2.83 -0.14
CA ASP A 389 23.38 -1.93 -0.96
C ASP A 389 22.44 -1.07 -1.82
N ILE A 390 22.76 0.22 -1.92
CA ILE A 390 22.01 1.22 -2.69
C ILE A 390 22.78 1.50 -3.98
N PHE A 391 22.11 1.31 -5.12
CA PHE A 391 22.62 1.69 -6.42
C PHE A 391 21.75 2.80 -7.00
N ALA A 392 22.38 3.83 -7.54
CA ALA A 392 21.73 4.83 -8.36
C ALA A 392 21.88 4.48 -9.84
N VAL A 393 20.83 4.71 -10.61
CA VAL A 393 20.80 4.44 -12.05
C VAL A 393 20.59 5.74 -12.80
N GLU A 394 21.41 5.95 -13.83
CA GLU A 394 21.33 7.08 -14.75
C GLU A 394 21.74 6.58 -16.14
N ASP A 395 20.91 6.85 -17.16
CA ASP A 395 21.11 6.37 -18.53
C ASP A 395 21.30 4.83 -18.61
N GLY A 396 20.66 4.10 -17.68
CA GLY A 396 20.78 2.64 -17.56
C GLY A 396 22.10 2.14 -16.98
N ILE A 397 22.98 3.03 -16.50
CA ILE A 397 24.23 2.68 -15.82
C ILE A 397 23.99 2.68 -14.32
N GLU A 398 24.22 1.53 -13.67
CA GLU A 398 24.10 1.39 -12.22
C GLU A 398 25.43 1.70 -11.52
N ASN A 399 25.40 2.56 -10.51
CA ASN A 399 26.54 2.88 -9.66
C ASN A 399 26.16 2.67 -8.18
N LYS A 400 26.94 1.90 -7.43
CA LYS A 400 26.75 1.77 -5.98
C LYS A 400 27.08 3.11 -5.33
N ILE A 401 26.14 3.66 -4.56
CA ILE A 401 26.31 4.95 -3.87
C ILE A 401 26.38 4.83 -2.35
N GLY A 402 25.93 3.70 -1.79
CA GLY A 402 25.88 3.53 -0.35
C GLY A 402 25.16 2.27 0.09
N TYR A 403 24.62 2.29 1.30
CA TYR A 403 23.88 1.19 1.90
C TYR A 403 22.90 1.64 2.98
N ILE A 404 21.91 0.79 3.29
CA ILE A 404 20.99 0.95 4.41
C ILE A 404 21.46 0.03 5.52
N LYS A 405 21.59 0.56 6.74
CA LYS A 405 21.95 -0.20 7.94
C LYS A 405 20.85 -0.13 8.96
N ILE A 406 20.31 -1.27 9.39
CA ILE A 406 19.29 -1.27 10.44
C ILE A 406 19.92 -0.94 11.79
N THR A 407 19.21 -0.13 12.59
CA THR A 407 19.63 0.31 13.93
C THR A 407 18.67 -0.18 15.03
N SER A 408 17.64 -0.93 14.65
CA SER A 408 16.79 -1.74 15.53
C SER A 408 16.44 -3.05 14.86
N VAL A 409 16.02 -4.05 15.65
CA VAL A 409 15.47 -5.30 15.11
C VAL A 409 14.14 -5.00 14.42
N PRO A 410 13.86 -5.55 13.21
CA PRO A 410 12.55 -5.43 12.59
C PRO A 410 11.47 -6.13 13.40
N THR A 411 10.38 -5.44 13.73
CA THR A 411 9.26 -6.03 14.46
C THR A 411 7.91 -5.63 13.87
N PRO A 412 6.87 -6.47 13.95
CA PRO A 412 5.50 -6.11 13.58
C PRO A 412 4.84 -5.23 14.64
N SER A 413 3.92 -4.35 14.23
CA SER A 413 3.01 -3.64 15.13
C SER A 413 1.74 -3.19 14.39
N LEU A 414 0.63 -3.08 15.13
CA LEU A 414 -0.63 -2.58 14.56
C LEU A 414 -0.47 -1.15 14.04
N TRP A 415 0.30 -0.31 14.74
CA TRP A 415 0.59 1.05 14.32
C TRP A 415 1.33 1.09 12.97
N ALA A 416 2.37 0.27 12.79
CA ALA A 416 3.11 0.22 11.52
C ALA A 416 2.24 -0.29 10.37
N ASP A 417 1.28 -1.15 10.65
CA ASP A 417 0.38 -1.75 9.68
C ASP A 417 -0.82 -0.85 9.33
N ARG A 418 -1.18 0.08 10.21
CA ARG A 418 -2.34 0.98 10.04
C ARG A 418 -1.92 2.40 9.71
N GLN A 419 -1.08 2.99 10.54
CA GLN A 419 -0.83 4.43 10.56
C GLN A 419 0.52 4.85 9.95
N PHE A 420 1.59 4.03 10.05
CA PHE A 420 2.87 4.39 9.43
C PHE A 420 2.70 4.64 7.93
N PHE A 421 3.07 5.83 7.46
CA PHE A 421 2.77 6.25 6.10
C PHE A 421 4.04 6.56 5.33
N VAL A 422 4.10 6.12 4.08
CA VAL A 422 5.16 6.50 3.13
C VAL A 422 4.45 6.93 1.86
N GLN A 423 4.65 8.19 1.48
CA GLN A 423 4.11 8.76 0.26
C GLN A 423 4.73 8.08 -0.97
N HIS A 424 3.92 7.77 -1.98
CA HIS A 424 4.39 7.10 -3.20
C HIS A 424 5.08 8.08 -4.16
N THR A 425 4.59 9.32 -4.26
CA THR A 425 5.10 10.33 -5.20
C THR A 425 5.38 11.63 -4.46
N ARG A 426 6.52 12.26 -4.72
CA ARG A 426 6.77 13.65 -4.32
C ARG A 426 7.55 14.37 -5.40
#